data_AF-A0A7V0Z3K7-F1
#
_entry.id   AF-A0A7V0Z3K7-F1
#
_cell.length_a   1.000
_cell.length_b   1.000
_cell.length_c   1.000
_cell.angle_alpha   90.00
_cell.angle_beta   90.00
_cell.angle_gamma   90.00
#
_symmetry.space_group_name_H-M   'P 1'
#
loop_
_entity.id
_entity.type
_entity.pdbx_description
1 polymer ?
#
loop_
_entity_poly.entity_id
_entity_poly.type
_entity_poly.pdbx_seq_one_letter_code
_entity_poly.pdbx_strand_id
1 'polypeptide(L)'
;MEELEKFKKCLVEAIELAYEEEKKVIEGSAFIYETDVNGNYIPGTKVYWEKEFSGCGFARLQPSVETARLFRKILRKMDDCYRNYIGPHLISMKKNGRIWEIVIDDRTYSNGHIRRLQTFYSKIAEYLAKFGYKIDTKVRLD
;
A
#
# COMPACT_ATOMS: atom_id res chain seq x y z
N MET A 1 4.74 25.75 11.87
CA MET A 1 3.55 25.50 11.02
C MET A 1 3.93 25.25 9.58
N GLU A 2 4.92 25.98 9.04
CA GLU A 2 5.42 25.82 7.66
C GLU A 2 5.84 24.39 7.27
N GLU A 3 6.64 23.71 8.10
CA GLU A 3 7.06 22.32 7.84
C GLU A 3 5.87 21.34 7.77
N LEU A 4 4.82 21.58 8.57
CA LEU A 4 3.64 20.72 8.61
C LEU A 4 2.82 20.85 7.33
N GLU A 5 2.65 22.08 6.82
CA GLU A 5 1.95 22.31 5.56
C GLU A 5 2.75 21.82 4.36
N LYS A 6 4.08 22.00 4.37
CA LYS A 6 4.97 21.38 3.38
C LYS A 6 4.81 19.87 3.36
N PHE A 7 4.81 19.23 4.53
CA PHE A 7 4.64 17.78 4.63
C PHE A 7 3.27 17.31 4.13
N LYS A 8 2.18 18.00 4.48
CA LYS A 8 0.83 17.68 3.97
C LYS A 8 0.78 17.74 2.44
N LYS A 9 1.31 18.81 1.85
CA LYS A 9 1.35 18.99 0.40
C LYS A 9 2.15 17.86 -0.26
N CYS A 10 3.36 17.59 0.23
CA CYS A 10 4.19 16.50 -0.29
C CYS A 10 3.52 15.13 -0.16
N LEU A 11 2.76 14.90 0.91
CA LEU A 11 2.05 13.64 1.13
C LEU A 11 0.90 13.45 0.14
N VAL A 12 0.11 14.49 -0.14
CA VAL A 12 -0.96 14.42 -1.15
C VAL A 12 -0.37 14.13 -2.53
N GLU A 13 0.65 14.88 -2.95
CA GLU A 13 1.36 14.66 -4.22
C GLU A 13 1.93 13.24 -4.32
N ALA A 14 2.50 12.72 -3.23
CA ALA A 14 3.04 11.36 -3.19
C ALA A 14 1.95 10.29 -3.41
N ILE A 15 0.76 10.49 -2.83
CA ILE A 15 -0.36 9.56 -2.94
C ILE A 15 -0.93 9.61 -4.36
N GLU A 16 -1.12 10.80 -4.94
CA GLU A 16 -1.59 10.97 -6.31
C GLU A 16 -0.64 10.29 -7.32
N LEU A 17 0.67 10.54 -7.19
CA LEU A 17 1.69 9.87 -8.01
C LEU A 17 1.63 8.34 -7.83
N ALA A 18 1.46 7.86 -6.61
CA ALA A 18 1.39 6.43 -6.34
C ALA A 18 0.19 5.76 -7.03
N TYR A 19 -0.96 6.43 -7.08
CA TYR A 19 -2.12 5.95 -7.83
C TYR A 19 -1.86 5.91 -9.34
N GLU A 20 -1.16 6.89 -9.89
CA GLU A 20 -0.78 6.89 -11.31
C GLU A 20 0.19 5.76 -11.65
N GLU A 21 1.19 5.55 -10.81
CA GLU A 21 2.22 4.53 -11.00
C GLU A 21 1.66 3.11 -10.82
N GLU A 22 0.77 2.92 -9.86
CA GLU A 22 0.10 1.65 -9.65
C GLU A 22 -0.71 1.20 -10.89
N LYS A 23 -1.43 2.11 -11.54
CA LYS A 23 -2.22 1.80 -12.74
C LYS A 23 -1.36 1.30 -13.91
N LYS A 24 -0.07 1.61 -13.91
CA LYS A 24 0.90 1.16 -14.93
C LYS A 24 1.43 -0.24 -14.63
N VAL A 25 1.17 -0.79 -13.45
CA VAL A 25 1.64 -2.12 -13.06
C VAL A 25 0.82 -3.18 -13.79
N ILE A 26 1.52 -3.93 -14.64
CA ILE A 26 1.02 -5.15 -15.26
C ILE A 26 1.21 -6.31 -14.27
N GLU A 27 0.12 -6.99 -13.96
CA GLU A 27 0.14 -8.16 -13.06
C GLU A 27 0.18 -9.45 -13.85
N GLY A 28 0.61 -10.54 -13.20
CA GLY A 28 0.55 -11.87 -13.80
C GLY A 28 -0.90 -12.29 -14.04
N SER A 29 -1.13 -13.46 -14.60
CA SER A 29 -2.47 -14.05 -14.66
C SER A 29 -2.49 -15.36 -13.89
N ALA A 30 -3.62 -15.67 -13.25
CA ALA A 30 -3.84 -16.98 -12.67
C ALA A 30 -4.68 -17.84 -13.61
N PHE A 31 -4.26 -19.09 -13.79
CA PHE A 31 -5.02 -20.11 -14.54
C PHE A 31 -5.35 -21.25 -13.59
N ILE A 32 -6.64 -21.58 -13.50
CA ILE A 32 -7.13 -22.73 -12.74
C ILE A 32 -7.76 -23.69 -13.75
N TYR A 33 -7.27 -24.92 -13.78
CA TYR A 33 -7.72 -25.95 -14.71
C TYR A 33 -7.81 -27.32 -14.02
N GLU A 34 -8.63 -28.22 -14.58
CA GLU A 34 -8.71 -29.59 -14.09
C GLU A 34 -7.46 -30.38 -14.49
N THR A 35 -6.95 -31.17 -13.55
CA THR A 35 -5.76 -32.00 -13.73
C THR A 35 -6.08 -33.47 -13.57
N ASP A 36 -5.31 -34.33 -14.24
CA ASP A 36 -5.32 -35.76 -13.99
C ASP A 36 -4.71 -36.07 -12.60
N VAL A 37 -4.73 -37.34 -12.20
CA VAL A 37 -4.16 -37.78 -10.92
C VAL A 37 -2.65 -37.51 -10.77
N ASN A 38 -1.96 -37.15 -11.86
CA ASN A 38 -0.54 -36.83 -11.88
C ASN A 38 -0.26 -35.32 -11.95
N GLY A 39 -1.30 -34.48 -11.93
CA GLY A 39 -1.18 -33.02 -12.02
C GLY A 39 -1.07 -32.48 -13.46
N ASN A 40 -1.27 -33.30 -14.49
CA ASN A 40 -1.25 -32.83 -15.88
C ASN A 40 -2.59 -32.22 -16.26
N TYR A 41 -2.57 -31.12 -17.03
CA TYR A 41 -3.78 -30.52 -17.60
C TYR A 41 -4.57 -31.54 -18.44
N ILE A 42 -5.88 -31.61 -18.22
CA ILE A 42 -6.82 -32.39 -19.04
C ILE A 42 -7.41 -31.48 -20.13
N PRO A 43 -7.10 -31.69 -21.43
CA PRO A 43 -7.64 -30.89 -22.51
C PRO A 43 -9.18 -30.91 -22.57
N GLY A 44 -9.79 -29.75 -22.85
CA GLY A 44 -11.25 -29.62 -23.04
C GLY A 44 -12.07 -29.43 -21.75
N THR A 45 -11.41 -29.34 -20.59
CA THR A 45 -12.03 -29.06 -19.29
C THR A 45 -12.27 -27.56 -19.07
N LYS A 46 -13.05 -27.22 -18.03
CA LYS A 46 -13.28 -25.82 -17.65
C LYS A 46 -11.97 -25.18 -17.19
N VAL A 47 -11.63 -24.05 -17.78
CA VAL A 47 -10.50 -23.22 -17.37
C VAL A 47 -11.03 -21.90 -16.83
N TYR A 48 -10.64 -21.57 -15.61
CA TYR A 48 -10.86 -20.25 -15.03
C TYR A 48 -9.60 -19.43 -15.19
N TRP A 49 -9.76 -18.22 -15.71
CA TRP A 49 -8.65 -17.30 -15.93
C TRP A 49 -8.95 -15.98 -15.24
N GLU A 50 -8.05 -15.58 -14.34
CA GLU A 50 -8.02 -14.26 -13.74
C GLU A 50 -6.98 -13.44 -14.49
N LYS A 51 -7.43 -12.39 -15.19
CA LYS A 51 -6.56 -11.61 -16.10
C LYS A 51 -5.38 -10.96 -15.39
N GLU A 52 -5.53 -10.63 -14.10
CA GLU A 52 -4.58 -9.85 -13.32
C GLU A 52 -4.50 -10.40 -11.89
N PHE A 53 -3.56 -11.33 -11.66
CA PHE A 53 -3.28 -11.95 -10.38
C PHE A 53 -1.77 -11.96 -10.10
N SER A 54 -1.36 -11.42 -8.94
CA SER A 54 0.03 -11.30 -8.51
C SER A 54 0.31 -11.89 -7.11
N GLY A 55 -0.68 -12.53 -6.49
CA GLY A 55 -0.61 -13.13 -5.15
C GLY A 55 -1.40 -12.36 -4.09
N CYS A 56 -1.42 -12.89 -2.87
CA CYS A 56 -2.08 -12.30 -1.71
C CYS A 56 -1.05 -11.72 -0.74
N GLY A 57 -1.40 -10.63 -0.07
CA GLY A 57 -0.58 -10.13 1.02
C GLY A 57 -0.93 -8.72 1.46
N PHE A 58 -0.10 -8.19 2.35
CA PHE A 58 -0.26 -6.87 2.93
C PHE A 58 0.94 -5.96 2.62
N ALA A 59 0.67 -4.66 2.47
CA ALA A 59 1.70 -3.63 2.42
C ALA A 59 1.29 -2.38 3.21
N ARG A 60 2.28 -1.66 3.75
CA ARG A 60 2.10 -0.46 4.58
C ARG A 60 3.38 0.36 4.64
N LEU A 61 3.25 1.62 5.08
CA LEU A 61 4.41 2.45 5.38
C LEU A 61 4.84 2.33 6.83
N GLN A 62 6.14 2.36 7.05
CA GLN A 62 6.78 2.35 8.35
C GLN A 62 7.71 3.58 8.47
N PRO A 63 7.20 4.72 8.98
CA PRO A 63 8.02 5.91 9.18
C PRO A 63 8.98 5.77 10.37
N SER A 64 10.09 6.52 10.30
CA SER A 64 10.92 6.85 11.46
C SER A 64 10.11 7.54 12.56
N VAL A 65 10.67 7.62 13.78
CA VAL A 65 9.99 8.29 14.91
C VAL A 65 9.73 9.77 14.60
N GLU A 66 10.68 10.44 13.93
CA GLU A 66 10.59 11.84 13.51
C GLU A 66 9.47 12.04 12.50
N THR A 67 9.44 11.25 11.42
CA THR A 67 8.38 11.32 10.41
C THR A 67 7.01 10.96 11.01
N ALA A 68 6.93 9.98 11.91
CA ALA A 68 5.70 9.64 12.63
C ALA A 68 5.19 10.78 13.53
N ARG A 69 6.06 11.67 14.03
CA ARG A 69 5.62 12.88 14.76
C ARG A 69 4.91 13.85 13.83
N LEU A 70 5.33 13.96 12.56
CA LEU A 70 4.65 14.81 11.58
C LEU A 70 3.27 14.26 11.23
N PHE A 71 3.15 12.97 10.95
CA PHE A 71 1.84 12.31 10.78
C PHE A 71 0.91 12.56 11.97
N ARG A 72 1.40 12.35 13.21
CA ARG A 72 0.62 12.64 14.43
C ARG A 72 0.13 14.08 14.55
N LYS A 73 0.94 15.05 14.14
CA LYS A 73 0.55 16.46 14.18
C LYS A 73 -0.58 16.77 13.20
N ILE A 74 -0.70 16.02 12.09
CA ILE A 74 -1.78 16.18 11.12
C ILE A 74 -3.06 15.43 11.55
N LEU A 75 -2.91 14.26 12.16
CA LEU A 75 -4.02 13.39 12.49
C LEU A 75 -4.65 13.78 13.83
N ARG A 76 -5.84 14.37 13.79
CA ARG A 76 -6.60 14.80 14.99
C ARG A 76 -7.58 13.70 15.43
N LYS A 77 -7.06 12.75 16.23
CA LYS A 77 -7.71 11.77 17.14
C LYS A 77 -9.07 11.12 16.78
N MET A 78 -9.07 9.78 16.80
CA MET A 78 -10.09 8.93 17.47
C MET A 78 -9.35 7.88 18.33
N ASP A 79 -9.99 7.40 19.39
CA ASP A 79 -9.36 6.94 20.66
C ASP A 79 -8.22 5.91 20.58
N ASP A 80 -8.10 5.10 19.52
CA ASP A 80 -6.98 4.15 19.36
C ASP A 80 -6.30 4.16 17.97
N CYS A 81 -6.86 4.92 17.02
CA CYS A 81 -6.39 5.03 15.64
C CYS A 81 -6.40 6.49 15.21
N TYR A 82 -5.21 7.05 14.97
CA TYR A 82 -5.09 8.41 14.44
C TYR A 82 -5.55 8.41 12.98
N ARG A 83 -6.82 8.73 12.70
CA ARG A 83 -7.42 8.76 11.35
C ARG A 83 -7.91 10.16 11.00
N ASN A 84 -7.60 10.65 9.81
CA ASN A 84 -8.09 11.93 9.31
C ASN A 84 -8.04 11.97 7.77
N TYR A 85 -8.80 12.87 7.15
CA TYR A 85 -8.64 13.20 5.75
C TYR A 85 -7.58 14.28 5.55
N ILE A 86 -6.71 14.11 4.55
CA ILE A 86 -5.81 15.14 4.03
C ILE A 86 -6.06 15.25 2.53
N GLY A 87 -6.61 16.39 2.09
CA GLY A 87 -7.17 16.48 0.75
C GLY A 87 -8.30 15.46 0.58
N PRO A 88 -8.34 14.69 -0.53
CA PRO A 88 -9.33 13.64 -0.72
C PRO A 88 -8.96 12.31 -0.03
N HIS A 89 -7.76 12.19 0.52
CA HIS A 89 -7.21 10.92 1.01
C HIS A 89 -7.44 10.74 2.49
N LEU A 90 -7.88 9.54 2.83
CA LEU A 90 -7.99 9.08 4.19
C LEU A 90 -6.67 8.50 4.66
N ILE A 91 -6.18 8.96 5.80
CA ILE A 91 -4.93 8.49 6.36
C ILE A 91 -5.20 7.99 7.76
N SER A 92 -4.76 6.78 8.05
CA SER A 92 -4.78 6.22 9.39
C SER A 92 -3.39 5.80 9.83
N MET A 93 -3.14 5.89 11.14
CA MET A 93 -1.89 5.47 11.74
C MET A 93 -2.16 4.67 13.00
N LYS A 94 -1.48 3.53 13.09
CA LYS A 94 -1.50 2.62 14.23
C LYS A 94 -0.11 2.48 14.83
N LYS A 95 -0.03 2.38 16.16
CA LYS A 95 1.21 2.02 16.86
C LYS A 95 1.21 0.51 17.13
N ASN A 96 2.29 -0.16 16.76
CA ASN A 96 2.49 -1.58 17.03
C ASN A 96 3.87 -1.77 17.69
N GLY A 97 3.87 -1.86 19.03
CA GLY A 97 5.10 -1.85 19.82
C GLY A 97 5.91 -0.57 19.62
N ARG A 98 7.14 -0.69 19.10
CA ARG A 98 8.04 0.45 18.80
C ARG A 98 7.86 1.00 17.38
N ILE A 99 7.00 0.40 16.58
CA ILE A 99 6.82 0.70 15.17
C ILE A 99 5.53 1.50 14.96
N TRP A 100 5.58 2.45 14.02
CA TRP A 100 4.40 3.14 13.50
C TRP A 100 4.06 2.57 12.14
N GLU A 101 2.78 2.34 11.91
CA GLU A 101 2.24 1.83 10.66
C GLU A 101 1.27 2.88 10.11
N ILE A 102 1.53 3.37 8.89
CA ILE A 102 0.63 4.30 8.20
C ILE A 102 -0.09 3.55 7.08
N VAL A 103 -1.39 3.80 7.00
CA VAL A 103 -2.30 3.26 6.02
C VAL A 103 -2.97 4.42 5.28
N ILE A 104 -3.05 4.31 3.97
CA ILE A 104 -3.68 5.29 3.08
C ILE A 104 -4.91 4.65 2.45
N ASP A 105 -6.05 5.35 2.48
CA ASP A 105 -7.33 4.96 1.87
C ASP A 105 -7.79 3.53 2.27
N ASP A 106 -7.50 3.12 3.51
CA ASP A 106 -7.74 1.78 4.05
C ASP A 106 -7.07 0.63 3.24
N ARG A 107 -6.09 0.96 2.40
CA ARG A 107 -5.40 0.02 1.53
C ARG A 107 -4.29 -0.67 2.28
N THR A 108 -4.53 -1.80 2.95
CA THR A 108 -3.45 -2.57 3.61
C THR A 108 -3.24 -3.96 3.05
N TYR A 109 -4.27 -4.52 2.46
CA TYR A 109 -4.32 -5.87 1.93
C TYR A 109 -4.73 -5.85 0.47
N SER A 110 -4.24 -6.80 -0.30
CA SER A 110 -4.77 -7.06 -1.62
C SER A 110 -4.77 -8.56 -1.90
N ASN A 111 -5.93 -9.07 -2.33
CA ASN A 111 -6.06 -10.41 -2.86
C ASN A 111 -5.87 -10.33 -4.38
N GLY A 112 -4.84 -10.98 -4.90
CA GLY A 112 -4.55 -11.00 -6.33
C GLY A 112 -3.88 -9.74 -6.87
N HIS A 113 -3.82 -8.63 -6.12
CA HIS A 113 -3.17 -7.40 -6.61
C HIS A 113 -2.06 -6.88 -5.69
N ILE A 114 -1.27 -7.79 -5.10
CA ILE A 114 -0.21 -7.41 -4.14
C ILE A 114 0.91 -6.60 -4.81
N ARG A 115 1.23 -6.83 -6.08
CA ARG A 115 2.24 -6.01 -6.81
C ARG A 115 1.78 -4.57 -7.00
N ARG A 116 0.52 -4.37 -7.38
CA ARG A 116 -0.09 -3.03 -7.45
C ARG A 116 -0.03 -2.32 -6.09
N LEU A 117 -0.43 -3.01 -5.02
CA LEU A 117 -0.38 -2.48 -3.67
C LEU A 117 1.06 -2.17 -3.20
N GLN A 118 2.03 -3.03 -3.51
CA GLN A 118 3.44 -2.80 -3.22
C GLN A 118 3.97 -1.56 -3.95
N THR A 119 3.64 -1.40 -5.24
CA THR A 119 4.04 -0.22 -6.03
C THR A 119 3.46 1.04 -5.44
N PHE A 120 2.16 1.05 -5.10
CA PHE A 120 1.51 2.18 -4.47
C PHE A 120 2.29 2.68 -3.24
N TYR A 121 2.56 1.79 -2.28
CA TYR A 121 3.28 2.17 -1.07
C TYR A 121 4.74 2.55 -1.31
N SER A 122 5.44 1.82 -2.20
CA SER A 122 6.83 2.11 -2.52
C SER A 122 6.99 3.49 -3.16
N LYS A 123 6.04 3.91 -4.02
CA LYS A 123 6.08 5.23 -4.65
C LYS A 123 5.84 6.36 -3.67
N ILE A 124 4.95 6.17 -2.68
CA ILE A 124 4.79 7.14 -1.59
C ILE A 124 6.11 7.27 -0.82
N ALA A 125 6.72 6.15 -0.43
CA ALA A 125 7.97 6.17 0.33
C ALA A 125 9.12 6.82 -0.43
N GLU A 126 9.32 6.44 -1.70
CA GLU A 126 10.31 7.02 -2.61
C GLU A 126 10.14 8.53 -2.77
N TYR A 127 8.90 8.99 -2.98
CA TYR A 127 8.63 10.41 -3.13
C TYR A 127 8.96 11.17 -1.85
N LEU A 128 8.44 10.72 -0.70
CA LEU A 128 8.70 11.37 0.58
C LEU A 128 10.20 11.36 0.95
N ALA A 129 10.94 10.29 0.61
CA ALA A 129 12.38 10.21 0.82
C ALA A 129 13.16 11.30 0.06
N LYS A 130 12.74 11.68 -1.15
CA LYS A 130 13.34 12.79 -1.92
C LYS A 130 13.23 14.13 -1.20
N PHE A 131 12.23 14.29 -0.33
CA PHE A 131 12.04 15.49 0.50
C PHE A 131 12.65 15.36 1.91
N GLY A 132 13.43 14.30 2.17
CA GLY A 132 14.16 14.09 3.42
C GLY A 132 13.37 13.34 4.51
N TYR A 133 12.17 12.85 4.21
CA TYR A 133 11.39 12.08 5.18
C TYR A 133 11.80 10.61 5.18
N LYS A 134 12.16 10.08 6.36
CA LYS A 134 12.60 8.69 6.50
C LYS A 134 11.42 7.76 6.72
N ILE A 135 11.09 6.98 5.71
CA ILE A 135 9.94 6.07 5.69
C ILE A 135 10.24 4.88 4.78
N ASP A 136 9.94 3.68 5.27
CA ASP A 136 10.13 2.44 4.52
C ASP A 136 8.78 1.83 4.14
N THR A 137 8.76 1.06 3.05
CA THR A 137 7.65 0.17 2.74
C THR A 137 7.89 -1.20 3.34
N LYS A 138 6.87 -1.76 4.01
CA LYS A 138 6.87 -3.15 4.45
C LYS A 138 5.83 -3.93 3.66
N VAL A 139 6.25 -5.07 3.12
CA VAL A 139 5.41 -6.00 2.37
C VAL A 139 5.54 -7.38 3.00
N ARG A 140 4.41 -8.09 3.11
CA ARG A 140 4.36 -9.49 3.52
C ARG A 140 3.42 -10.22 2.56
N LEU A 141 3.88 -11.34 2.01
CA LEU A 141 3.05 -12.26 1.24
C LEU A 141 2.42 -13.27 2.19
N ASP A 142 1.17 -13.65 1.91
CA ASP A 142 0.43 -14.67 2.65
C ASP A 142 0.34 -15.99 1.87
#